data_AF-A0A800G9K5-F1
#
_entry.id   AF-A0A800G9K5-F1
#
_cell.length_a   1.000
_cell.length_b   1.000
_cell.length_c   1.000
_cell.angle_alpha   90.00
_cell.angle_beta   90.00
_cell.angle_gamma   90.00
#
_symmetry.space_group_name_H-M   'P 1'
#
loop_
_entity.id
_entity.type
_entity.pdbx_description
1 polymer ?
#
loop_
_entity_poly.entity_id
_entity_poly.type
_entity_poly.pdbx_seq_one_letter_code
_entity_poly.pdbx_strand_id
1 'polypeptide(L)'
;MSRILTLPLLAVLIALVACGASVAEAPHANPAATADVTPSTAGSTEVTSQDASVSSKLETGSEVGKKIPDFEFTLFDGSVRSTAQLSSQGQPAFLFFFATW
;
A
#
# COMPACT_ATOMS: atom_id res chain seq x y z
N MET A 1 -0.51 -42.76 29.04
CA MET A 1 0.60 -41.80 29.27
C MET A 1 1.20 -41.32 27.93
N SER A 2 0.36 -40.84 26.99
CA SER A 2 0.80 -40.51 25.61
C SER A 2 0.46 -39.07 25.18
N ARG A 3 -0.12 -38.25 26.08
CA ARG A 3 -0.59 -36.88 25.78
C ARG A 3 0.28 -35.76 26.37
N ILE A 4 1.32 -36.12 27.13
CA ILE A 4 2.22 -35.13 27.76
C ILE A 4 3.42 -34.81 26.84
N LEU A 5 3.73 -35.70 25.88
CA LEU A 5 4.82 -35.50 24.91
C LEU A 5 4.39 -34.72 23.66
N THR A 6 3.10 -34.44 23.48
CA THR A 6 2.56 -33.79 22.26
C THR A 6 2.64 -32.26 22.32
N LEU A 7 2.67 -31.66 23.51
CA LEU A 7 2.79 -30.20 23.65
C LEU A 7 4.15 -29.62 23.19
N PRO A 8 5.32 -30.19 23.55
CA PRO A 8 6.60 -29.62 23.09
C PRO A 8 6.80 -29.81 21.58
N LEU A 9 6.31 -30.92 21.01
CA LEU A 9 6.40 -31.18 19.57
C LEU A 9 5.58 -30.18 18.74
N LEU A 10 4.39 -29.80 19.22
CA LEU A 10 3.56 -28.79 18.57
C LEU A 10 4.19 -27.39 18.64
N ALA A 11 4.85 -27.04 19.74
CA ALA A 11 5.52 -25.75 19.88
C ALA A 11 6.73 -25.59 18.93
N VAL A 12 7.49 -26.67 18.70
CA VAL A 12 8.61 -26.67 17.73
C VAL A 12 8.11 -26.50 16.29
N LEU A 13 6.95 -27.10 15.95
CA LEU A 13 6.36 -26.95 14.62
C LEU A 13 5.89 -25.52 14.32
N ILE A 14 5.38 -24.79 15.31
CA ILE A 14 4.95 -23.39 15.12
C ILE A 14 6.17 -22.45 14.92
N ALA A 15 7.28 -22.71 15.61
CA ALA A 15 8.49 -21.88 15.49
C ALA A 15 9.16 -21.98 14.09
N LEU A 16 9.00 -23.11 13.38
CA LEU A 16 9.58 -23.31 12.05
C LEU A 16 8.82 -22.58 10.92
N VAL A 17 7.57 -22.16 11.14
CA VAL A 17 6.76 -21.45 10.13
C VAL A 17 7.06 -19.93 10.11
N ALA A 18 7.77 -19.40 11.11
CA ALA A 18 8.09 -17.97 11.21
C ALA A 18 9.32 -17.52 10.39
N CYS A 19 9.92 -18.40 9.58
CA CYS A 19 11.07 -18.06 8.71
C CYS A 19 10.71 -18.30 7.23
N GLY A 20 9.69 -17.60 6.75
CA GLY A 20 9.25 -17.62 5.34
C GLY A 20 9.80 -16.42 4.57
N ALA A 21 10.98 -16.62 3.99
CA ALA A 21 11.67 -15.89 2.92
C ALA A 21 11.03 -14.60 2.36
N SER A 22 11.63 -13.45 2.66
CA SER A 22 11.63 -12.31 1.76
C SER A 22 12.44 -12.67 0.51
N VAL A 23 11.75 -12.98 -0.59
CA VAL A 23 12.37 -13.01 -1.92
C VAL A 23 12.75 -11.57 -2.26
N ALA A 24 14.06 -11.30 -2.25
CA ALA A 24 14.63 -10.14 -2.90
C ALA A 24 14.52 -10.37 -4.42
N GLU A 25 13.51 -9.78 -5.04
CA GLU A 25 13.44 -9.74 -6.50
C GLU A 25 14.63 -8.90 -7.00
N ALA A 26 15.44 -9.51 -7.87
CA ALA A 26 16.54 -8.84 -8.52
C ALA A 26 16.00 -7.65 -9.34
N PRO A 27 16.73 -6.52 -9.42
CA PRO A 27 16.31 -5.41 -10.26
C PRO A 27 16.24 -5.85 -11.72
N HIS A 28 15.03 -5.97 -12.27
CA HIS A 28 14.85 -5.97 -13.71
C HIS A 28 15.26 -4.58 -14.21
N ALA A 29 16.40 -4.52 -14.90
CA ALA A 29 16.86 -3.33 -15.59
C ALA A 29 15.87 -3.00 -16.72
N ASN A 30 15.05 -1.98 -16.50
CA ASN A 30 14.31 -1.33 -17.58
C ASN A 30 15.30 -0.47 -18.40
N PRO A 31 15.48 -0.70 -19.71
CA PRO A 31 16.35 0.16 -20.49
C PRO A 31 15.60 1.45 -20.84
N ALA A 32 16.21 2.58 -20.44
CA ALA A 32 15.96 3.95 -20.87
C ALA A 32 14.75 4.70 -20.28
N ALA A 33 15.01 5.41 -19.17
CA ALA A 33 14.79 6.86 -19.10
C ALA A 33 15.72 7.43 -18.01
N THR A 34 16.85 8.00 -18.41
CA THR A 34 17.70 8.80 -17.53
C THR A 34 16.93 10.07 -17.16
N ALA A 35 16.31 10.08 -16.00
CA ALA A 35 16.06 11.30 -15.24
C ALA A 35 16.90 11.16 -13.97
N ASP A 36 17.92 12.01 -13.86
CA ASP A 36 18.73 12.17 -12.67
C ASP A 36 17.80 12.55 -11.50
N VAL A 37 17.54 11.63 -10.58
CA VAL A 37 16.85 11.93 -9.33
C VAL A 37 17.84 11.68 -8.21
N THR A 38 18.57 12.73 -7.88
CA THR A 38 19.27 12.84 -6.60
C THR A 38 18.23 12.65 -5.48
N PRO A 39 18.42 11.74 -4.51
CA PRO A 39 17.47 11.59 -3.42
C PRO A 39 17.61 12.79 -2.49
N SER A 40 16.62 13.70 -2.55
CA SER A 40 16.50 14.76 -1.55
C SER A 40 15.85 14.16 -0.30
N THR A 41 16.68 13.91 0.71
CA THR A 41 16.23 13.68 2.09
C THR A 41 15.59 14.97 2.60
N ALA A 42 14.29 15.12 2.37
CA ALA A 42 13.49 16.21 2.92
C ALA A 42 12.43 15.64 3.86
N GLY A 43 12.67 15.82 5.17
CA GLY A 43 11.64 15.96 6.20
C GLY A 43 10.79 14.73 6.50
N SER A 44 11.17 14.02 7.56
CA SER A 44 10.22 13.26 8.39
C SER A 44 9.13 14.23 8.87
N THR A 45 7.99 14.26 8.18
CA THR A 45 6.78 14.90 8.70
C THR A 45 5.98 13.82 9.38
N GLU A 46 5.99 13.87 10.69
CA GLU A 46 5.10 13.15 11.58
C GLU A 46 3.66 13.28 11.05
N VAL A 47 3.06 12.15 10.66
CA VAL A 47 1.69 12.12 10.12
C VAL A 47 0.74 12.42 11.28
N THR A 48 0.54 13.71 11.55
CA THR A 48 -0.60 14.18 12.33
C THR A 48 -1.84 13.82 11.55
N SER A 49 -2.72 13.00 12.15
CA SER A 49 -4.02 12.63 11.59
C SER A 49 -4.77 13.90 11.21
N GLN A 50 -4.72 14.26 9.93
CA GLN A 50 -5.44 15.41 9.42
C GLN A 50 -6.91 15.05 9.31
N ASP A 51 -7.67 15.82 10.07
CA ASP A 51 -9.11 15.94 10.01
C ASP A 51 -9.63 15.90 8.56
N ALA A 52 -10.66 15.08 8.32
CA ALA A 52 -11.29 14.90 7.01
C ALA A 52 -11.75 16.24 6.37
N SER A 53 -11.86 17.31 7.16
CA SER A 53 -12.18 18.67 6.68
C SER A 53 -11.08 19.33 5.84
N VAL A 54 -9.83 18.86 5.85
CA VAL A 54 -8.75 19.48 5.04
C VAL A 54 -8.85 19.10 3.56
N SER A 55 -9.47 17.96 3.24
CA SER A 55 -9.53 17.40 1.88
C SER A 55 -10.25 18.32 0.87
N SER A 56 -11.27 19.07 1.29
CA SER A 56 -12.05 19.95 0.41
C SER A 56 -11.33 21.25 0.01
N LYS A 57 -10.18 21.55 0.63
CA LYS A 57 -9.39 22.76 0.37
C LYS A 57 -8.20 22.51 -0.56
N LEU A 58 -7.86 21.25 -0.83
CA LEU A 58 -6.74 20.92 -1.69
C LEU A 58 -7.11 21.10 -3.17
N GLU A 59 -6.19 21.72 -3.92
CA GLU A 59 -6.27 21.75 -5.38
C GLU A 59 -6.26 20.33 -5.93
N THR A 60 -7.10 20.08 -6.93
CA THR A 60 -7.20 18.77 -7.59
C THR A 60 -6.07 18.61 -8.60
N GLY A 61 -5.33 17.50 -8.52
CA GLY A 61 -4.17 17.21 -9.37
C GLY A 61 -3.63 15.80 -9.15
N SER A 62 -2.56 15.44 -9.86
CA SER A 62 -1.88 14.15 -9.74
C SER A 62 -0.52 14.24 -9.04
N GLU A 63 -0.11 15.44 -8.64
CA GLU A 63 1.12 15.70 -7.92
C GLU A 63 0.98 15.40 -6.42
N VAL A 64 2.11 15.14 -5.76
CA VAL A 64 2.17 14.92 -4.31
C VAL A 64 1.63 16.15 -3.56
N GLY A 65 0.75 15.93 -2.60
CA GLY A 65 0.13 16.99 -1.80
C GLY A 65 -1.12 17.61 -2.44
N LYS A 66 -1.59 17.10 -3.59
CA LYS A 66 -2.86 17.49 -4.24
C LYS A 66 -3.96 16.48 -3.95
N LYS A 67 -5.22 16.91 -4.11
CA LYS A 67 -6.39 16.02 -4.06
C LYS A 67 -6.48 15.26 -5.37
N ILE A 68 -6.65 13.94 -5.31
CA ILE A 68 -6.91 13.13 -6.51
C ILE A 68 -8.27 13.54 -7.11
N PRO A 69 -8.42 13.58 -8.45
CA PRO A 69 -9.70 13.78 -9.10
C PRO A 69 -10.77 12.79 -8.62
N ASP A 70 -12.02 13.26 -8.56
CA ASP A 70 -13.14 12.40 -8.22
C ASP A 70 -13.52 11.55 -9.44
N PHE A 71 -13.42 10.23 -9.31
CA PHE A 71 -13.87 9.29 -10.33
C PHE A 71 -14.42 8.01 -9.70
N GLU A 72 -15.25 7.32 -10.47
CA GLU A 72 -15.81 6.02 -10.12
C GLU A 72 -15.11 4.91 -10.90
N PHE A 73 -15.05 3.73 -10.29
CA PHE A 73 -14.52 2.54 -10.91
C PHE A 73 -15.27 1.29 -10.42
N THR A 74 -15.35 0.31 -11.30
CA THR A 74 -16.02 -0.96 -11.02
C THR A 74 -14.98 -2.00 -10.62
N LEU A 75 -15.18 -2.61 -9.46
CA LEU A 75 -14.36 -3.73 -8.99
C LEU A 75 -14.73 -5.03 -9.71
N PHE A 76 -13.89 -6.05 -9.56
CA PHE A 76 -14.10 -7.36 -10.19
C PHE A 76 -15.41 -8.04 -9.77
N ASP A 77 -15.94 -7.70 -8.59
CA ASP A 77 -17.22 -8.20 -8.07
C ASP A 77 -18.43 -7.43 -8.62
N GLY A 78 -18.20 -6.46 -9.51
CA GLY A 78 -19.23 -5.59 -10.09
C GLY A 78 -19.63 -4.42 -9.20
N SER A 79 -19.07 -4.29 -8.00
CA SER A 79 -19.35 -3.14 -7.13
C SER A 79 -18.69 -1.86 -7.65
N VAL A 80 -19.41 -0.75 -7.55
CA VAL A 80 -18.90 0.58 -7.90
C VAL A 80 -18.30 1.23 -6.65
N ARG A 81 -17.10 1.78 -6.81
CA ARG A 81 -16.38 2.55 -5.78
C ARG A 81 -15.95 3.88 -6.36
N SER A 82 -15.70 4.86 -5.47
CA SER A 82 -15.16 6.16 -5.88
C SER A 82 -13.98 6.60 -5.04
N THR A 83 -13.16 7.48 -5.60
CA THR A 83 -12.04 8.10 -4.86
C THR A 83 -12.51 8.97 -3.69
N ALA A 84 -13.69 9.57 -3.79
CA ALA A 84 -14.32 10.29 -2.68
C ALA A 84 -14.67 9.36 -1.49
N GLN A 85 -15.18 8.15 -1.78
CA GLN A 85 -15.43 7.13 -0.74
C GLN A 85 -14.14 6.61 -0.12
N LEU A 86 -13.06 6.46 -0.89
CA LEU A 86 -11.76 6.06 -0.34
C LEU A 86 -11.18 7.15 0.56
N SER A 87 -11.29 8.40 0.14
CA SER A 87 -10.77 9.56 0.88
C SER A 87 -11.50 9.75 2.21
N SER A 88 -12.81 9.52 2.25
CA SER A 88 -13.62 9.66 3.48
C SER A 88 -13.37 8.58 4.52
N GLN A 89 -12.76 7.44 4.14
CA GLN A 89 -12.40 6.37 5.07
C GLN A 89 -11.19 6.73 5.95
N GLY A 90 -10.42 7.76 5.59
CA GLY A 90 -9.25 8.19 6.37
C GLY A 90 -8.11 7.18 6.39
N GLN A 91 -8.09 6.23 5.45
CA GLN A 91 -7.03 5.24 5.30
C GLN A 91 -6.22 5.53 4.02
N PRO A 92 -4.89 5.30 4.03
CA PRO A 92 -4.10 5.36 2.81
C PRO A 92 -4.63 4.39 1.76
N ALA A 93 -4.89 4.90 0.56
CA ALA A 93 -5.32 4.10 -0.58
C ALA A 93 -4.27 4.17 -1.69
N PHE A 94 -3.98 3.03 -2.31
CA PHE A 94 -3.06 2.91 -3.44
C PHE A 94 -3.87 2.56 -4.69
N LEU A 95 -3.72 3.37 -5.75
CA LEU A 95 -4.43 3.20 -7.00
C LEU A 95 -3.48 2.65 -8.05
N PHE A 96 -3.83 1.49 -8.64
CA PHE A 96 -3.08 0.84 -9.70
C PHE A 96 -3.87 0.91 -11.00
N PHE A 97 -3.26 1.44 -12.06
CA PHE A 97 -3.83 1.52 -13.40
C PHE A 97 -3.03 0.64 -14.34
N PHE A 98 -3.71 -0.23 -15.09
CA PHE A 98 -3.10 -1.14 -16.05
C PHE A 98 -3.92 -1.17 -17.34
N ALA A 99 -3.22 -1.27 -18.47
CA ALA A 99 -3.81 -1.58 -19.77
C ALA A 99 -3.72 -3.09 -20.00
N THR A 100 -4.77 -3.69 -20.54
CA THR A 100 -4.84 -5.14 -20.81
C THR A 100 -4.91 -5.47 -22.30
N TRP A 101 -4.54 -4.52 -23.16
CA TRP A 101 -4.61 -4.62 -24.62
C TRP A 101 -3.24 -4.45 -25.26
#